data_AF-A0A7C5T5D0-F1
#
_entry.id   AF-A0A7C5T5D0-F1
#
_cell.length_a   1.000
_cell.length_b   1.000
_cell.length_c   1.000
_cell.angle_alpha   90.00
_cell.angle_beta   90.00
_cell.angle_gamma   90.00
#
_symmetry.space_group_name_H-M   'P 1'
#
loop_
_entity.id
_entity.type
_entity.pdbx_description
1 polymer ?
#
loop_
_entity_poly.entity_id
_entity_poly.type
_entity_poly.pdbx_seq_one_letter_code
_entity_poly.pdbx_strand_id
1 'polypeptide(L)'
;MGVNIVVGPFYAESLIFMEAGYMVGAFQIAGTARETQIPFFVLVADYSFIGEEIFAAGALASGDKETLASVRGQDLGKLISIALVVLGIIMLLGGFKLVDSLNWVWKFG
;
A
#
# COMPACT_ATOMS: atom_id res chain seq x y z
N MET A 1 -15.02 14.41 24.18
CA MET A 1 -14.10 14.21 23.05
C MET A 1 -14.58 13.01 22.25
N GLY A 2 -14.88 13.20 20.98
CA GLY A 2 -15.25 12.13 20.04
C GLY A 2 -14.15 11.88 19.01
N VAL A 3 -14.33 10.87 18.17
CA VAL A 3 -13.45 10.57 17.03
C VAL A 3 -14.28 10.69 15.76
N ASN A 4 -13.74 11.38 14.75
CA ASN A 4 -14.30 11.42 13.40
C ASN A 4 -13.47 10.49 12.50
N ILE A 5 -14.14 9.51 11.88
CA ILE A 5 -13.50 8.49 11.06
C ILE A 5 -14.04 8.60 9.64
N VAL A 6 -13.17 8.95 8.68
CA VAL A 6 -13.54 9.19 7.29
C VAL A 6 -12.64 8.37 6.37
N VAL A 7 -13.07 7.15 6.04
CA VAL A 7 -12.32 6.23 5.18
C VAL A 7 -13.11 5.99 3.90
N GLY A 8 -12.48 6.28 2.76
CA GLY A 8 -13.10 6.10 1.46
C GLY A 8 -12.82 7.24 0.50
N PRO A 9 -13.42 7.17 -0.69
CA PRO A 9 -12.88 7.91 -1.80
C PRO A 9 -13.77 9.12 -2.10
N PHE A 10 -13.79 10.06 -1.15
CA PHE A 10 -14.65 11.25 -1.05
C PHE A 10 -14.18 12.46 -1.89
N TYR A 11 -13.11 12.34 -2.67
CA TYR A 11 -12.62 13.39 -3.57
C TYR A 11 -12.49 14.77 -2.89
N ALA A 12 -13.04 15.82 -3.48
CA ALA A 12 -12.90 17.20 -3.01
C ALA A 12 -13.70 17.44 -1.71
N GLU A 13 -14.76 16.68 -1.50
CA GLU A 13 -15.63 16.75 -0.33
C GLU A 13 -14.95 16.21 0.94
N SER A 14 -13.82 15.51 0.79
CA SER A 14 -12.99 15.05 1.91
C SER A 14 -12.66 16.16 2.91
N LEU A 15 -12.34 17.37 2.44
CA LEU A 15 -11.99 18.49 3.33
C LEU A 15 -13.17 18.96 4.17
N ILE A 16 -14.39 18.95 3.63
CA ILE A 16 -15.61 19.39 4.33
C ILE A 16 -15.94 18.44 5.49
N PHE A 17 -15.83 17.12 5.26
CA PHE A 17 -16.05 16.13 6.33
C PHE A 17 -15.02 16.26 7.46
N MET A 18 -13.79 16.60 7.11
CA MET A 18 -12.72 16.80 8.10
C MET A 18 -12.89 18.13 8.84
N GLU A 19 -13.28 19.21 8.17
CA GLU A 19 -13.57 20.49 8.83
C GLU A 19 -14.70 20.37 9.87
N ALA A 20 -15.76 19.62 9.55
CA ALA A 20 -16.86 19.38 10.50
C ALA A 20 -16.39 18.69 11.79
N GLY A 21 -15.50 17.69 11.68
CA GLY A 21 -14.90 17.03 12.85
C GLY A 21 -13.97 17.97 13.64
N TYR A 22 -13.26 18.86 12.94
CA TYR A 22 -12.37 19.83 13.57
C TYR A 22 -13.15 20.88 14.38
N MET A 23 -14.31 21.34 13.88
CA MET A 23 -15.17 22.31 14.59
C MET A 23 -15.63 21.83 15.96
N VAL A 24 -15.80 20.52 16.14
CA VAL A 24 -16.21 19.92 17.43
C VAL A 24 -15.02 19.45 18.28
N GLY A 25 -13.79 19.68 17.81
CA GLY A 25 -12.55 19.24 18.47
C GLY A 25 -12.42 17.71 18.55
N ALA A 26 -12.93 17.00 17.54
CA ALA A 26 -12.79 15.54 17.46
C ALA A 26 -11.39 15.16 16.96
N PHE A 27 -10.89 14.01 17.42
CA PHE A 27 -9.68 13.39 16.86
C PHE A 27 -9.99 12.84 15.47
N GLN A 28 -9.10 13.06 14.52
CA GLN A 28 -9.35 12.90 13.10
C GLN A 28 -8.60 11.71 12.50
N ILE A 29 -9.34 10.67 12.10
CA ILE A 29 -8.79 9.50 11.41
C ILE A 29 -9.37 9.46 10.01
N ALA A 30 -8.52 9.48 9.00
CA ALA A 30 -8.94 9.45 7.60
C ALA A 30 -8.19 8.39 6.79
N GLY A 31 -8.71 8.04 5.61
CA GLY A 31 -8.01 7.09 4.73
C GLY A 31 -8.54 7.04 3.31
N THR A 32 -7.64 6.88 2.33
CA THR A 32 -8.01 6.70 0.92
C THR A 32 -6.94 5.93 0.15
N ALA A 33 -7.39 5.18 -0.86
CA ALA A 33 -6.51 4.55 -1.86
C ALA A 33 -6.36 5.40 -3.14
N ARG A 34 -7.03 6.56 -3.23
CA ARG A 34 -6.89 7.47 -4.38
C ARG A 34 -5.71 8.40 -4.20
N GLU A 35 -4.71 8.26 -5.07
CA GLU A 35 -3.49 9.07 -5.07
C GLU A 35 -3.74 10.57 -5.04
N THR A 36 -4.73 11.04 -5.80
CA THR A 36 -5.08 12.47 -5.88
C THR A 36 -5.73 13.02 -4.61
N GLN A 37 -6.27 12.15 -3.75
CA GLN A 37 -6.98 12.51 -2.52
C GLN A 37 -6.10 12.35 -1.27
N ILE A 38 -5.04 11.53 -1.33
CA ILE A 38 -4.10 11.33 -0.22
C ILE A 38 -3.63 12.67 0.39
N PRO A 39 -3.21 13.69 -0.38
CA PRO A 39 -2.70 14.93 0.20
C PRO A 39 -3.73 15.67 1.05
N PHE A 40 -5.02 15.57 0.71
CA PHE A 40 -6.08 16.24 1.45
C PHE A 40 -6.20 15.68 2.85
N PHE A 41 -6.18 14.35 2.99
CA PHE A 41 -6.24 13.70 4.30
C PHE A 41 -4.94 13.82 5.10
N VAL A 42 -3.78 13.77 4.44
CA VAL A 42 -2.49 14.00 5.11
C VAL A 42 -2.41 15.41 5.72
N LEU A 43 -3.04 16.41 5.09
CA LEU A 43 -3.02 17.79 5.58
C LEU A 43 -3.96 18.07 6.76
N VAL A 44 -5.09 17.35 6.87
CA VAL A 44 -6.16 17.69 7.83
C VAL A 44 -6.43 16.63 8.89
N ALA A 45 -5.95 15.40 8.71
CA ALA A 45 -6.16 14.32 9.66
C ALA A 45 -4.99 14.19 10.64
N ASP A 46 -5.29 13.80 11.88
CA ASP A 46 -4.26 13.42 12.86
C ASP A 46 -3.61 12.08 12.48
N TYR A 47 -4.39 11.18 11.85
CA TYR A 47 -3.90 9.93 11.29
C TYR A 47 -4.53 9.67 9.91
N SER A 48 -3.70 9.41 8.90
CA SER A 48 -4.14 9.15 7.53
C SER A 48 -3.62 7.81 7.04
N PHE A 49 -4.54 6.88 6.76
CA PHE A 49 -4.22 5.63 6.08
C PHE A 49 -4.04 5.88 4.58
N ILE A 50 -2.98 5.31 4.01
CA ILE A 50 -2.64 5.50 2.60
C ILE A 50 -2.63 4.17 1.86
N GLY A 51 -3.29 4.14 0.69
CA GLY A 51 -3.17 3.01 -0.23
C GLY A 51 -3.59 1.69 0.41
N GLU A 52 -2.62 0.79 0.56
CA GLU A 52 -2.81 -0.59 1.04
C GLU A 52 -3.23 -0.66 2.52
N GLU A 53 -2.88 0.37 3.31
CA GLU A 53 -3.15 0.43 4.74
C GLU A 53 -4.65 0.46 5.05
N ILE A 54 -5.46 1.06 4.17
CA ILE A 54 -6.93 1.12 4.35
C ILE A 54 -7.54 -0.29 4.35
N PHE A 55 -6.99 -1.18 3.53
CA PHE A 55 -7.49 -2.55 3.39
C PHE A 55 -7.04 -3.40 4.59
N ALA A 56 -5.80 -3.21 5.05
CA ALA A 56 -5.32 -3.86 6.26
C ALA A 56 -6.12 -3.42 7.50
N ALA A 57 -6.38 -2.11 7.65
CA ALA A 57 -7.18 -1.56 8.74
C ALA A 57 -8.64 -2.04 8.67
N GLY A 58 -9.25 -2.03 7.48
CA GLY A 58 -10.62 -2.51 7.27
C GLY A 58 -10.76 -4.01 7.55
N ALA A 59 -9.80 -4.83 7.12
CA ALA A 59 -9.76 -6.26 7.40
C ALA A 59 -9.59 -6.55 8.89
N LEU A 60 -8.71 -5.80 9.57
CA LEU A 60 -8.51 -5.92 11.01
C LEU A 60 -9.77 -5.54 11.80
N ALA A 61 -10.42 -4.42 11.45
CA ALA A 61 -11.65 -3.96 12.09
C ALA A 61 -12.83 -4.92 11.83
N SER A 62 -12.93 -5.47 10.63
CA SER A 62 -14.01 -6.40 10.23
C SER A 62 -13.73 -7.85 10.64
N GLY A 63 -12.51 -8.17 11.09
CA GLY A 63 -12.09 -9.53 11.39
C GLY A 63 -11.96 -10.43 10.15
N ASP A 64 -11.87 -9.86 8.95
CA ASP A 64 -11.76 -10.59 7.69
C ASP A 64 -10.34 -11.12 7.48
N LYS A 65 -10.18 -12.42 7.77
CA LYS A 65 -8.89 -13.12 7.66
C LYS A 65 -8.47 -13.34 6.20
N GLU A 66 -9.40 -13.39 5.25
CA GLU A 66 -9.08 -13.62 3.84
C GLU A 66 -8.41 -12.38 3.23
N THR A 67 -9.02 -11.20 3.42
CA THR A 67 -8.42 -9.94 2.98
C THR A 67 -7.08 -9.70 3.66
N LEU A 68 -6.96 -9.98 4.97
CA LEU A 68 -5.69 -9.85 5.68
C LEU A 68 -4.60 -10.80 5.14
N ALA A 69 -4.96 -12.03 4.77
CA ALA A 69 -4.03 -12.99 4.17
C ALA A 69 -3.60 -12.53 2.76
N SER A 70 -4.53 -11.99 1.97
CA SER A 70 -4.25 -11.43 0.64
C SER A 70 -3.21 -10.30 0.71
N VAL A 71 -3.38 -9.34 1.61
CA VAL A 71 -2.42 -8.23 1.81
C VAL A 71 -1.03 -8.76 2.17
N ARG A 72 -0.93 -9.71 3.11
CA ARG A 72 0.35 -10.36 3.44
C ARG A 72 0.98 -11.11 2.26
N GLY A 73 0.17 -11.77 1.44
CA GLY A 73 0.64 -12.44 0.23
C GLY A 73 1.25 -11.46 -0.78
N GLN A 74 0.63 -10.29 -0.94
CA GLN A 74 1.15 -9.23 -1.81
C GLN A 74 2.49 -8.68 -1.31
N ASP A 75 2.64 -8.45 0.00
CA ASP A 75 3.89 -7.99 0.60
C ASP A 75 5.04 -9.00 0.44
N LEU A 76 4.77 -10.29 0.65
CA LEU A 76 5.74 -11.35 0.41
C LEU A 76 6.15 -11.42 -1.07
N GLY A 77 5.18 -11.30 -1.97
CA GLY A 77 5.43 -11.26 -3.41
C GLY A 77 6.39 -10.13 -3.80
N LYS A 78 6.11 -8.89 -3.35
CA LYS A 78 6.99 -7.73 -3.57
C LYS A 78 8.39 -7.97 -3.02
N LEU A 79 8.52 -8.53 -1.83
CA LEU A 79 9.82 -8.78 -1.20
C LEU A 79 10.64 -9.81 -1.98
N ILE A 80 10.02 -10.90 -2.44
CA ILE A 80 10.67 -11.91 -3.30
C ILE A 80 11.10 -11.27 -4.63
N SER A 81 10.23 -10.47 -5.26
CA SER A 81 10.57 -9.77 -6.50
C SER A 81 11.76 -8.83 -6.33
N ILE A 82 11.80 -8.03 -5.25
CA ILE A 82 12.93 -7.15 -4.93
C ILE A 82 14.21 -7.97 -4.75
N ALA A 83 14.15 -9.07 -4.00
CA ALA A 83 15.31 -9.94 -3.80
C ALA A 83 15.85 -10.52 -5.12
N LEU A 84 14.97 -10.98 -6.01
CA LEU A 84 15.35 -11.48 -7.33
C LEU A 84 15.99 -10.41 -8.21
N VAL A 85 15.45 -9.19 -8.20
CA VAL A 85 16.02 -8.05 -8.93
C VAL A 85 17.42 -7.71 -8.41
N VAL A 86 17.60 -7.65 -7.09
CA VAL A 86 18.90 -7.37 -6.46
C VAL A 86 19.91 -8.47 -6.81
N LEU A 87 19.52 -9.74 -6.73
CA LEU A 87 20.37 -10.87 -7.13
C LEU A 87 20.77 -10.79 -8.61
N GLY A 88 19.82 -10.46 -9.49
CA GLY A 88 20.09 -10.27 -10.92
C GLY A 88 21.11 -9.15 -11.19
N ILE A 89 21.00 -8.02 -10.48
CA ILE A 89 21.96 -6.91 -10.58
C ILE A 89 23.35 -7.36 -10.11
N ILE A 90 23.46 -8.08 -8.99
CA ILE A 90 24.74 -8.59 -8.48
C ILE A 90 25.39 -9.57 -9.46
N MET A 91 24.61 -10.50 -10.01
CA MET A 91 25.11 -11.47 -11.01
C MET A 91 25.61 -10.77 -12.28
N LEU A 92 24.90 -9.75 -12.75
CA LEU A 92 25.30 -8.94 -13.90
C LEU A 92 26.62 -8.21 -13.65
N LEU A 93 26.78 -7.60 -12.46
CA LEU A 93 28.01 -6.92 -12.05
C LEU A 93 29.20 -7.89 -11.92
N GLY A 94 28.96 -9.13 -11.49
CA GLY A 94 29.97 -10.18 -11.41
C GLY A 94 30.40 -10.76 -12.76
N GLY A 95 29.89 -10.23 -13.89
CA GLY A 95 30.20 -10.72 -15.24
C GLY A 95 29.49 -12.02 -15.61
N PHE A 96 28.58 -12.52 -14.77
CA PHE A 96 27.76 -13.69 -15.05
C PHE A 96 26.65 -13.29 -16.02
N LYS A 97 26.86 -13.56 -17.31
CA LYS A 97 25.80 -13.49 -18.32
C LYS A 97 24.90 -14.70 -18.18
N LEU A 98 23.89 -14.57 -17.32
CA LEU A 98 22.92 -15.63 -17.03
C LEU A 98 22.29 -16.23 -18.31
N VAL A 99 22.03 -15.38 -19.31
CA VAL A 99 21.56 -15.77 -20.65
C VAL A 99 22.53 -16.73 -21.36
N ASP A 100 23.85 -16.46 -21.28
CA ASP A 100 24.84 -17.30 -21.95
C ASP A 100 24.96 -18.68 -21.28
N SER A 101 24.80 -18.74 -19.96
CA SER A 101 24.78 -19.99 -19.19
C SER A 101 23.51 -20.83 -19.40
N LEU A 102 22.38 -20.19 -19.71
CA LEU A 102 21.08 -20.84 -19.97
C LEU A 102 20.84 -21.16 -21.46
N ASN A 103 21.78 -20.85 -22.36
CA ASN A 103 21.69 -21.21 -23.78
C ASN A 103 21.51 -22.72 -24.04
N TRP A 104 21.84 -23.58 -23.07
CA TRP A 104 21.55 -25.01 -23.16
C TRP A 104 20.04 -25.29 -23.15
N VAL A 105 19.23 -24.56 -22.38
CA VAL A 105 17.78 -24.80 -22.27
C VAL A 105 17.08 -24.70 -23.63
N TRP A 106 17.58 -23.83 -24.50
CA TRP A 106 17.05 -23.62 -25.85
C TRP A 106 17.65 -24.55 -26.91
N LYS A 107 18.65 -25.37 -26.58
CA LYS A 107 19.32 -26.31 -27.50
C LYS A 107 18.73 -27.72 -27.52
N PHE A 108 17.76 -28.01 -26.63
CA PHE A 108 17.05 -29.30 -26.59
C PHE A 108 15.71 -29.29 -27.38
N GLY A 109 15.48 -28.25 -28.19
CA GLY A 109 14.40 -28.20 -29.18
C GLY A 109 14.86 -28.69 -30.54
#